data_AF-A0A9W7BW14-F1
#
_entry.id   AF-A0A9W7BW14-F1
#
_cell.length_a   1.000
_cell.length_b   1.000
_cell.length_c   1.000
_cell.angle_alpha   90.00
_cell.angle_beta   90.00
_cell.angle_gamma   90.00
#
_symmetry.space_group_name_H-M   'P 1'
#
loop_
_entity.id
_entity.type
_entity.pdbx_description
1 polymer ?
#
loop_
_entity_poly.entity_id
_entity_poly.type
_entity_poly.pdbx_seq_one_letter_code
_entity_poly.pdbx_strand_id
1 'polypeptide(L)'
;MDITQGIGIAFFMISSLLSRQFAHALKPNGDNLASNLASKGSLLKRPPHFRRSITSSAALSKIEERIGRGEGGRGIEEIVQRGHFKKAAEHLARLSPNSTVVILSGFPCCIDRSPPSETDGPPGAFSIARSAVALGLKALILTDECNEDVFISGASAVGDWAGGGRLTLESFPPESEWGEDEAKRLIEIVDNRCDHIVAIERPGRAKDGSCYTMRGISMDHLLAPLDKVIDLAKQKDAGIVVTAIGDGGNELGMGKVYSEILASKKILMPEKCVSVISCDHLIVSSVSNWGGFALAAGAGVVRYFDTKEGGSCKAMVAKCLQSLEEETKILNSCVSAGCRDGVSGEMESTVDGMPLKTSLDCLEEIHEICEDVE
;
A
#
# COMPACT_ATOMS: atom_id res chain seq x y z
N MET A 1 -65.54 28.57 48.11
CA MET A 1 -66.08 28.90 46.77
C MET A 1 -66.10 27.60 46.02
N ASP A 2 -67.28 26.99 45.99
CA ASP A 2 -67.51 25.62 45.51
C ASP A 2 -68.85 25.68 44.79
N ILE A 3 -68.88 25.35 43.51
CA ILE A 3 -70.11 25.33 42.71
C ILE A 3 -70.09 24.09 41.81
N THR A 4 -71.15 23.34 41.99
CA THR A 4 -71.58 22.08 41.42
C THR A 4 -72.21 22.20 40.01
N GLN A 5 -72.29 21.04 39.33
CA GLN A 5 -73.47 20.45 38.64
C GLN A 5 -73.66 20.48 37.10
N GLY A 6 -74.10 19.31 36.59
CA GLY A 6 -75.01 19.09 35.42
C GLY A 6 -74.35 18.41 34.21
N ILE A 7 -74.48 17.10 33.88
CA ILE A 7 -75.59 16.17 33.55
C ILE A 7 -76.22 16.35 32.13
N GLY A 8 -76.26 15.24 31.34
CA GLY A 8 -77.20 14.96 30.23
C GLY A 8 -76.55 14.36 28.96
N ILE A 9 -76.51 13.02 28.71
CA ILE A 9 -77.52 12.11 28.08
C ILE A 9 -77.82 12.47 26.60
N ALA A 10 -77.91 11.62 25.56
CA ALA A 10 -77.65 10.20 25.19
C ALA A 10 -78.04 10.03 23.68
N PHE A 11 -77.66 8.94 22.99
CA PHE A 11 -78.40 8.23 21.88
C PHE A 11 -77.49 7.08 21.31
N PHE A 12 -77.75 5.77 21.52
CA PHE A 12 -78.49 4.76 20.69
C PHE A 12 -78.03 4.64 19.21
N MET A 13 -77.90 3.50 18.50
CA MET A 13 -78.02 2.03 18.67
C MET A 13 -77.66 1.35 17.29
N ILE A 14 -77.41 0.01 17.25
CA ILE A 14 -77.69 -0.96 16.13
C ILE A 14 -76.72 -0.93 14.88
N SER A 15 -76.26 -2.03 14.22
CA SER A 15 -76.84 -3.36 13.90
C SER A 15 -75.85 -4.45 13.42
N SER A 16 -76.22 -5.71 13.73
CA SER A 16 -76.23 -7.00 12.97
C SER A 16 -75.00 -7.52 12.17
N LEU A 17 -74.43 -8.72 12.39
CA LEU A 17 -74.93 -10.12 12.31
C LEU A 17 -75.57 -10.54 10.96
N LEU A 18 -74.95 -11.50 10.25
CA LEU A 18 -75.62 -12.68 9.70
C LEU A 18 -74.63 -13.78 9.28
N SER A 19 -75.02 -15.01 9.60
CA SER A 19 -74.30 -16.28 9.55
C SER A 19 -74.47 -17.03 8.21
N ARG A 20 -73.59 -18.01 7.92
CA ARG A 20 -73.86 -19.38 7.38
C ARG A 20 -72.53 -20.02 6.92
N GLN A 21 -72.00 -21.06 7.57
CA GLN A 21 -72.28 -22.52 7.50
C GLN A 21 -71.60 -23.27 6.32
N PHE A 22 -70.97 -24.41 6.67
CA PHE A 22 -70.50 -25.56 5.88
C PHE A 22 -69.08 -25.62 5.25
N ALA A 23 -68.24 -26.40 5.95
CA ALA A 23 -67.62 -27.67 5.56
C ALA A 23 -66.83 -27.87 4.24
N HIS A 24 -65.73 -28.60 4.43
CA HIS A 24 -65.01 -29.54 3.56
C HIS A 24 -63.76 -29.08 2.80
N ALA A 25 -62.77 -29.97 2.94
CA ALA A 25 -61.40 -29.97 2.46
C ALA A 25 -61.25 -29.83 0.94
N LEU A 26 -60.11 -29.25 0.52
CA LEU A 26 -59.11 -29.82 -0.41
C LEU A 26 -58.09 -28.71 -0.81
N LYS A 27 -56.78 -28.97 -0.63
CA LYS A 27 -55.69 -28.35 -1.42
C LYS A 27 -55.85 -28.80 -2.91
N PRO A 28 -55.24 -28.18 -3.96
CA PRO A 28 -53.92 -27.52 -3.97
C PRO A 28 -53.68 -26.34 -4.96
N ASN A 29 -52.45 -25.80 -4.92
CA ASN A 29 -51.63 -25.18 -5.98
C ASN A 29 -52.09 -23.92 -6.73
N GLY A 30 -51.14 -22.97 -6.87
CA GLY A 30 -51.12 -22.01 -7.98
C GLY A 30 -50.58 -20.64 -7.59
N ASP A 31 -49.54 -20.22 -8.28
CA ASP A 31 -48.72 -19.02 -8.07
C ASP A 31 -49.46 -17.67 -8.18
N ASN A 32 -48.78 -16.65 -7.63
CA ASN A 32 -48.53 -15.31 -8.18
C ASN A 32 -48.96 -14.09 -7.36
N LEU A 33 -48.14 -13.05 -7.59
CA LEU A 33 -48.26 -11.64 -7.27
C LEU A 33 -47.82 -11.16 -5.88
N ALA A 34 -46.52 -10.86 -5.85
CA ALA A 34 -46.00 -9.55 -5.45
C ALA A 34 -47.08 -8.46 -5.27
N SER A 35 -47.26 -8.01 -4.03
CA SER A 35 -47.31 -6.59 -3.71
C SER A 35 -47.41 -6.42 -2.19
N ASN A 36 -46.63 -5.47 -1.69
CA ASN A 36 -46.78 -4.84 -0.38
C ASN A 36 -46.56 -5.72 0.85
N LEU A 37 -45.34 -5.65 1.40
CA LEU A 37 -45.08 -5.44 2.83
C LEU A 37 -43.59 -5.14 3.04
N ALA A 38 -43.16 -4.01 2.46
CA ALA A 38 -42.00 -3.29 2.97
C ALA A 38 -42.48 -2.41 4.14
N SER A 39 -42.15 -2.78 5.37
CA SER A 39 -41.76 -1.88 6.46
C SER A 39 -41.90 -2.59 7.81
N LYS A 40 -40.89 -2.38 8.67
CA LYS A 40 -40.70 -2.92 10.03
C LYS A 40 -39.87 -4.20 10.13
N GLY A 41 -38.63 -4.12 9.65
CA GLY A 41 -37.52 -4.91 10.17
C GLY A 41 -36.85 -4.13 11.30
N SER A 42 -36.78 -4.74 12.48
CA SER A 42 -36.23 -4.18 13.71
C SER A 42 -34.74 -3.79 13.59
N LEU A 43 -34.40 -2.59 14.07
CA LEU A 43 -33.04 -2.18 14.43
C LEU A 43 -32.52 -3.05 15.58
N LEU A 44 -32.00 -4.24 15.26
CA LEU A 44 -31.09 -4.95 16.14
C LEU A 44 -29.74 -4.22 16.07
N LYS A 45 -29.48 -3.37 17.06
CA LYS A 45 -28.15 -2.83 17.32
C LYS A 45 -27.19 -4.02 17.46
N ARG A 46 -26.18 -4.10 16.60
CA ARG A 46 -25.05 -5.01 16.77
C ARG A 46 -24.49 -4.81 18.19
N PRO A 47 -24.19 -5.88 18.96
CA PRO A 47 -23.60 -5.72 20.27
C PRO A 47 -22.25 -4.99 20.14
N PRO A 48 -21.84 -4.20 21.15
CA PRO A 48 -20.53 -3.56 21.14
C PRO A 48 -19.48 -4.67 21.06
N HIS A 49 -18.77 -4.73 19.93
CA HIS A 49 -17.58 -5.57 19.84
C HIS A 49 -16.57 -5.04 20.86
N PHE A 50 -16.30 -5.83 21.90
CA PHE A 50 -15.15 -5.64 22.76
C PHE A 50 -13.91 -5.88 21.89
N ARG A 51 -13.47 -4.86 21.14
CA ARG A 51 -12.20 -4.92 20.41
C ARG A 51 -11.11 -5.03 21.46
N ARG A 52 -10.44 -6.19 21.50
CA ARG A 52 -9.29 -6.40 22.39
C ARG A 52 -8.14 -5.56 21.83
N SER A 53 -7.72 -4.58 22.61
CA SER A 53 -6.49 -3.84 22.33
C SER A 53 -5.30 -4.80 22.17
N ILE A 54 -4.41 -4.50 21.22
CA ILE A 54 -3.19 -5.25 20.93
C ILE A 54 -1.94 -4.39 21.16
N THR A 55 -0.81 -5.02 21.44
CA THR A 55 0.47 -4.32 21.60
C THR A 55 1.02 -3.83 20.25
N SER A 56 1.91 -2.83 20.26
CA SER A 56 2.62 -2.37 19.06
C SER A 56 3.34 -3.51 18.32
N SER A 57 4.01 -4.41 19.05
CA SER A 57 4.68 -5.56 18.44
C SER A 57 3.69 -6.55 17.80
N ALA A 58 2.51 -6.73 18.38
CA ALA A 58 1.46 -7.57 17.80
C ALA A 58 0.85 -6.92 16.55
N ALA A 59 0.65 -5.60 16.56
CA ALA A 59 0.19 -4.85 15.38
C ALA A 59 1.19 -4.99 14.22
N LEU A 60 2.48 -4.75 14.45
CA LEU A 60 3.51 -4.91 13.44
C LEU A 60 3.57 -6.35 12.88
N SER A 61 3.42 -7.35 13.75
CA SER A 61 3.42 -8.76 13.31
C SER A 61 2.22 -9.09 12.41
N LYS A 62 1.03 -8.56 12.74
CA LYS A 62 -0.18 -8.73 11.92
C LYS A 62 -0.07 -8.01 10.58
N ILE A 63 0.55 -6.83 10.53
CA ILE A 63 0.82 -6.11 9.28
C ILE A 63 1.78 -6.91 8.39
N GLU A 64 2.90 -7.42 8.95
CA GLU A 64 3.85 -8.27 8.21
C GLU A 64 3.18 -9.54 7.66
N GLU A 65 2.32 -10.17 8.47
CA GLU A 65 1.54 -11.33 8.04
C GLU A 65 0.57 -10.97 6.90
N ARG A 66 -0.09 -9.81 6.95
CA ARG A 66 -1.05 -9.39 5.94
C ARG A 66 -0.40 -9.22 4.57
N ILE A 67 0.74 -8.54 4.50
CA ILE A 67 1.39 -8.26 3.23
C ILE A 67 2.09 -9.51 2.64
N GLY A 68 2.51 -10.45 3.50
CA GLY A 68 3.25 -11.65 3.10
C GLY A 68 2.41 -12.89 2.76
N ARG A 69 1.10 -12.73 2.47
CA ARG A 69 0.18 -13.87 2.21
C ARG A 69 0.37 -14.58 0.87
N GLY A 70 1.13 -14.02 -0.06
CA GLY A 70 1.35 -14.61 -1.39
C GLY A 70 0.12 -14.53 -2.29
N GLU A 71 -0.65 -13.44 -2.23
CA GLU A 71 -1.94 -13.31 -2.95
C GLU A 71 -1.80 -13.39 -4.49
N GLY A 72 -0.62 -13.11 -5.04
CA GLY A 72 -0.28 -13.31 -6.45
C GLY A 72 0.20 -14.71 -6.84
N GLY A 73 0.37 -15.64 -5.88
CA GLY A 73 0.81 -17.02 -6.16
C GLY A 73 2.25 -17.16 -6.68
N ARG A 74 3.08 -16.12 -6.52
CA ARG A 74 4.47 -16.05 -7.02
C ARG A 74 5.49 -16.83 -6.20
N GLY A 75 5.09 -17.40 -5.05
CA GLY A 75 5.99 -18.11 -4.15
C GLY A 75 6.75 -17.24 -3.16
N ILE A 76 6.41 -15.94 -3.09
CA ILE A 76 7.05 -14.98 -2.18
C ILE A 76 6.93 -15.37 -0.70
N GLU A 77 5.88 -16.12 -0.33
CA GLU A 77 5.69 -16.63 1.02
C GLU A 77 6.86 -17.50 1.51
N GLU A 78 7.64 -18.09 0.58
CA GLU A 78 8.80 -18.94 0.86
C GLU A 78 10.05 -18.12 1.24
N ILE A 79 10.08 -16.83 0.89
CA ILE A 79 11.26 -15.96 1.05
C ILE A 79 11.04 -14.81 2.05
N VAL A 80 9.86 -14.70 2.68
CA VAL A 80 9.54 -13.68 3.69
C VAL A 80 10.55 -13.69 4.85
N GLN A 81 11.19 -12.55 5.10
CA GLN A 81 12.18 -12.37 6.16
C GLN A 81 11.56 -11.74 7.41
N ARG A 82 11.04 -12.59 8.31
CA ARG A 82 10.35 -12.14 9.53
C ARG A 82 11.22 -11.22 10.39
N GLY A 83 10.64 -10.10 10.83
CA GLY A 83 11.27 -9.12 11.71
C GLY A 83 12.11 -8.07 10.99
N HIS A 84 12.41 -8.22 9.70
CA HIS A 84 13.02 -7.15 8.91
C HIS A 84 12.05 -5.97 8.74
N PHE A 85 10.76 -6.25 8.54
CA PHE A 85 9.72 -5.23 8.53
C PHE A 85 9.74 -4.36 9.78
N LYS A 86 9.75 -4.99 10.96
CA LYS A 86 9.80 -4.28 12.25
C LYS A 86 11.05 -3.41 12.35
N LYS A 87 12.23 -3.93 11.97
CA LYS A 87 13.48 -3.16 12.00
C LYS A 87 13.46 -1.96 11.05
N ALA A 88 12.92 -2.13 9.85
CA ALA A 88 12.75 -1.03 8.89
C ALA A 88 11.80 0.05 9.43
N ALA A 89 10.66 -0.34 9.99
CA ALA A 89 9.70 0.57 10.60
C ALA A 89 10.31 1.33 11.79
N GLU A 90 11.05 0.64 12.65
CA GLU A 90 11.76 1.26 13.79
C GLU A 90 12.85 2.22 13.33
N HIS A 91 13.62 1.86 12.30
CA HIS A 91 14.66 2.72 11.75
C HIS A 91 14.07 4.02 11.19
N LEU A 92 13.09 3.91 10.29
CA LEU A 92 12.41 5.07 9.68
C LEU A 92 11.77 5.97 10.76
N ALA A 93 11.09 5.38 11.74
CA ALA A 93 10.43 6.13 12.81
C ALA A 93 11.40 6.89 13.73
N ARG A 94 12.67 6.48 13.82
CA ARG A 94 13.66 7.03 14.75
C ARG A 94 14.73 7.88 14.08
N LEU A 95 14.64 8.12 12.78
CA LEU A 95 15.50 9.08 12.10
C LEU A 95 15.36 10.47 12.73
N SER A 96 16.47 11.21 12.70
CA SER A 96 16.50 12.57 13.25
C SER A 96 15.60 13.51 12.44
N PRO A 97 14.95 14.50 13.06
CA PRO A 97 14.16 15.48 12.33
C PRO A 97 14.96 16.13 11.19
N ASN A 98 14.31 16.33 10.05
CA ASN A 98 14.90 16.85 8.80
C ASN A 98 15.94 15.95 8.11
N SER A 99 16.20 14.72 8.59
CA SER A 99 16.87 13.69 7.79
C SER A 99 16.11 13.44 6.49
N THR A 100 16.83 13.01 5.44
CA THR A 100 16.29 12.77 4.11
C THR A 100 16.24 11.27 3.83
N VAL A 101 15.03 10.80 3.53
CA VAL A 101 14.76 9.45 3.04
C VAL A 101 14.80 9.49 1.51
N VAL A 102 15.78 8.83 0.92
CA VAL A 102 15.91 8.65 -0.53
C VAL A 102 15.13 7.40 -0.92
N ILE A 103 14.12 7.55 -1.77
CA ILE A 103 13.21 6.48 -2.18
C ILE A 103 13.48 6.17 -3.65
N LEU A 104 13.98 4.98 -3.95
CA LEU A 104 14.19 4.50 -5.32
C LEU A 104 12.95 3.71 -5.74
N SER A 105 12.31 4.09 -6.84
CA SER A 105 11.16 3.36 -7.37
C SER A 105 11.02 3.58 -8.86
N GLY A 106 10.34 2.65 -9.53
CA GLY A 106 10.14 2.65 -10.97
C GLY A 106 10.69 1.36 -11.57
N PHE A 107 9.78 0.64 -12.22
CA PHE A 107 10.05 -0.64 -12.84
C PHE A 107 9.45 -0.63 -14.27
N PRO A 108 10.29 -0.47 -15.30
CA PRO A 108 9.82 -0.30 -16.68
C PRO A 108 9.60 -1.65 -17.39
N CYS A 109 8.77 -2.53 -16.80
CA CYS A 109 8.59 -3.89 -17.30
C CYS A 109 7.75 -3.99 -18.59
N CYS A 110 6.94 -2.97 -18.91
CA CYS A 110 6.14 -2.88 -20.13
C CYS A 110 6.99 -2.36 -21.31
N ILE A 111 8.10 -3.04 -21.59
CA ILE A 111 9.16 -2.59 -22.52
C ILE A 111 8.69 -2.21 -23.94
N ASP A 112 7.57 -2.75 -24.42
CA ASP A 112 7.00 -2.47 -25.74
C ASP A 112 5.97 -1.31 -25.72
N ARG A 113 6.00 -0.48 -24.67
CA ARG A 113 5.06 0.61 -24.43
C ARG A 113 5.79 1.89 -24.01
N SER A 114 5.08 3.02 -24.15
CA SER A 114 5.55 4.34 -23.70
C SER A 114 4.42 5.04 -22.94
N PRO A 115 4.62 5.45 -21.67
CA PRO A 115 5.75 5.03 -20.83
C PRO A 115 5.74 3.50 -20.58
N PRO A 116 6.89 2.89 -20.25
CA PRO A 116 7.02 1.47 -19.94
C PRO A 116 6.71 1.12 -18.48
N SER A 117 6.29 2.11 -17.68
CA SER A 117 6.10 2.01 -16.22
C SER A 117 4.94 1.09 -15.83
N GLU A 118 5.14 0.37 -14.73
CA GLU A 118 4.08 -0.42 -14.09
C GLU A 118 3.45 0.24 -12.86
N THR A 119 2.24 -0.23 -12.52
CA THR A 119 1.41 0.28 -11.42
C THR A 119 1.89 -0.14 -10.03
N ASP A 120 2.76 -1.14 -9.94
CA ASP A 120 3.43 -1.48 -8.69
C ASP A 120 4.71 -0.65 -8.47
N GLY A 121 4.91 -0.19 -7.25
CA GLY A 121 5.97 0.73 -6.86
C GLY A 121 5.50 2.15 -6.55
N PRO A 122 4.93 2.92 -7.51
CA PRO A 122 4.66 4.34 -7.30
C PRO A 122 3.70 4.62 -6.13
N PRO A 123 2.52 3.99 -6.00
CA PRO A 123 1.65 4.21 -4.83
C PRO A 123 2.32 3.95 -3.47
N GLY A 124 3.10 2.87 -3.35
CA GLY A 124 3.84 2.54 -2.14
C GLY A 124 4.98 3.52 -1.85
N ALA A 125 5.66 4.01 -2.89
CA ALA A 125 6.68 5.06 -2.76
C ALA A 125 6.07 6.34 -2.19
N PHE A 126 4.88 6.72 -2.63
CA PHE A 126 4.15 7.86 -2.06
C PHE A 126 3.72 7.63 -0.60
N SER A 127 3.37 6.40 -0.20
CA SER A 127 3.12 6.07 1.21
C SER A 127 4.34 6.26 2.09
N ILE A 128 5.50 5.79 1.63
CA ILE A 128 6.76 5.94 2.35
C ILE A 128 7.12 7.42 2.46
N ALA A 129 6.99 8.17 1.37
CA ALA A 129 7.21 9.60 1.35
C ALA A 129 6.27 10.35 2.31
N ARG A 130 4.98 10.01 2.33
CA ARG A 130 3.99 10.56 3.26
C ARG A 130 4.39 10.31 4.71
N SER A 131 4.76 9.08 5.03
CA SER A 131 5.22 8.71 6.37
C SER A 131 6.45 9.51 6.77
N ALA A 132 7.46 9.61 5.90
CA ALA A 132 8.65 10.42 6.15
C ALA A 132 8.28 11.89 6.45
N VAL A 133 7.42 12.52 5.64
CA VAL A 133 6.99 13.91 5.86
C VAL A 133 6.20 14.06 7.16
N ALA A 134 5.29 13.14 7.46
CA ALA A 134 4.51 13.13 8.70
C ALA A 134 5.38 12.99 9.96
N LEU A 135 6.52 12.30 9.85
CA LEU A 135 7.53 12.12 10.89
C LEU A 135 8.51 13.30 11.02
N GLY A 136 8.33 14.36 10.22
CA GLY A 136 9.19 15.55 10.23
C GLY A 136 10.48 15.40 9.41
N LEU A 137 10.55 14.39 8.55
CA LEU A 137 11.68 14.13 7.66
C LEU A 137 11.48 14.84 6.31
N LYS A 138 12.42 14.64 5.39
CA LYS A 138 12.30 14.96 3.97
C LYS A 138 12.25 13.66 3.17
N ALA A 139 11.54 13.67 2.05
CA ALA A 139 11.46 12.57 1.10
C ALA A 139 12.00 13.03 -0.26
N LEU A 140 12.90 12.25 -0.83
CA LEU A 140 13.41 12.43 -2.19
C LEU A 140 13.15 11.15 -2.98
N ILE A 141 12.24 11.19 -3.94
CA ILE A 141 12.01 10.08 -4.86
C ILE A 141 13.00 10.19 -6.01
N LEU A 142 13.72 9.11 -6.30
CA LEU A 142 14.57 8.95 -7.48
C LEU A 142 13.95 7.90 -8.39
N THR A 143 13.84 8.23 -9.67
CA THR A 143 13.28 7.34 -10.70
C THR A 143 14.05 7.46 -12.01
N ASP A 144 13.85 6.53 -12.93
CA ASP A 144 14.27 6.66 -14.33
C ASP A 144 13.40 7.69 -15.06
N GLU A 145 13.97 8.43 -16.02
CA GLU A 145 13.27 9.42 -16.85
C GLU A 145 12.05 8.84 -17.58
N CYS A 146 12.10 7.57 -18.00
CA CYS A 146 10.96 6.92 -18.64
C CYS A 146 9.72 6.78 -17.74
N ASN A 147 9.88 6.94 -16.43
CA ASN A 147 8.80 6.90 -15.44
C ASN A 147 8.43 8.30 -14.91
N GLU A 148 9.12 9.36 -15.34
CA GLU A 148 8.99 10.70 -14.76
C GLU A 148 7.54 11.21 -14.76
N ASP A 149 6.87 11.16 -15.91
CA ASP A 149 5.48 11.63 -16.05
C ASP A 149 4.51 10.88 -15.13
N VAL A 150 4.75 9.59 -14.89
CA VAL A 150 3.94 8.77 -13.98
C VAL A 150 4.12 9.24 -12.54
N PHE A 151 5.36 9.49 -12.11
CA PHE A 151 5.62 10.01 -10.77
C PHE A 151 5.16 11.46 -10.59
N ILE A 152 5.30 12.33 -11.60
CA ILE A 152 4.76 13.71 -11.56
C ILE A 152 3.24 13.68 -11.43
N SER A 153 2.57 12.82 -12.20
CA SER A 153 1.11 12.66 -12.13
C SER A 153 0.68 12.13 -10.76
N GLY A 154 1.31 11.07 -10.26
CA GLY A 154 1.04 10.53 -8.93
C GLY A 154 1.26 11.56 -7.82
N ALA A 155 2.34 12.34 -7.90
CA ALA A 155 2.63 13.42 -6.96
C ALA A 155 1.60 14.57 -7.03
N SER A 156 0.97 14.79 -8.19
CA SER A 156 -0.12 15.77 -8.32
C SER A 156 -1.42 15.28 -7.66
N ALA A 157 -1.55 13.98 -7.42
CA ALA A 157 -2.68 13.35 -6.75
C ALA A 157 -2.48 13.17 -5.24
N VAL A 158 -1.28 13.41 -4.71
CA VAL A 158 -1.06 13.40 -3.26
C VAL A 158 -1.63 14.68 -2.64
N GLY A 159 -2.31 14.54 -1.49
CA GLY A 159 -2.97 15.66 -0.82
C GLY A 159 -1.99 16.70 -0.23
N ASP A 160 -2.52 17.67 0.52
CA ASP A 160 -1.78 18.82 1.06
C ASP A 160 -0.56 18.46 1.92
N TRP A 161 -0.39 17.20 2.35
CA TRP A 161 0.76 16.75 3.14
C TRP A 161 2.09 16.91 2.39
N ALA A 162 2.08 16.89 1.05
CA ALA A 162 3.27 17.15 0.24
C ALA A 162 3.68 18.63 0.24
N GLY A 163 2.86 19.51 0.82
CA GLY A 163 3.14 20.94 0.96
C GLY A 163 4.41 21.24 1.76
N GLY A 164 4.98 22.43 1.53
CA GLY A 164 6.14 22.91 2.29
C GLY A 164 7.50 22.39 1.79
N GLY A 165 7.57 21.80 0.60
CA GLY A 165 8.84 21.45 -0.07
C GLY A 165 9.60 20.29 0.56
N ARG A 166 8.91 19.43 1.33
CA ARG A 166 9.52 18.25 1.98
C ARG A 166 9.51 17.00 1.11
N LEU A 167 8.69 16.95 0.07
CA LEU A 167 8.72 15.94 -0.98
C LEU A 167 9.40 16.55 -2.22
N THR A 168 10.42 15.86 -2.73
CA THR A 168 11.10 16.20 -3.99
C THR A 168 11.18 14.95 -4.87
N LEU A 169 11.20 15.15 -6.18
CA LEU A 169 11.30 14.10 -7.19
C LEU A 169 12.45 14.48 -8.13
N GLU A 170 13.34 13.55 -8.41
CA GLU A 170 14.38 13.69 -9.41
C GLU A 170 14.44 12.46 -10.30
N SER A 171 14.45 12.69 -11.61
CA SER A 171 14.63 11.67 -12.63
C SER A 171 16.08 11.65 -13.12
N PHE A 172 16.49 10.49 -13.64
CA PHE A 172 17.81 10.26 -14.22
C PHE A 172 17.70 9.51 -15.57
N PRO A 173 18.58 9.83 -16.54
CA PRO A 173 18.55 9.20 -17.85
C PRO A 173 19.05 7.75 -17.79
N PRO A 174 18.73 6.93 -18.80
CA PRO A 174 19.24 5.56 -18.90
C PRO A 174 20.77 5.52 -18.97
N GLU A 175 21.38 4.38 -18.65
CA GLU A 175 22.84 4.23 -18.60
C GLU A 175 23.56 4.63 -19.90
N SER A 176 22.92 4.46 -21.07
CA SER A 176 23.47 4.90 -22.37
C SER A 176 23.66 6.41 -22.50
N GLU A 177 22.94 7.19 -21.71
CA GLU A 177 22.95 8.66 -21.68
C GLU A 177 23.55 9.19 -20.36
N TRP A 178 24.01 8.31 -19.48
CA TRP A 178 24.58 8.67 -18.18
C TRP A 178 25.96 9.31 -18.34
N GLY A 179 26.08 10.57 -17.96
CA GLY A 179 27.31 11.35 -18.03
C GLY A 179 27.97 11.64 -16.68
N GLU A 180 28.96 12.54 -16.71
CA GLU A 180 29.61 13.05 -15.50
C GLU A 180 28.67 13.87 -14.61
N ASP A 181 27.71 14.57 -15.21
CA ASP A 181 26.82 15.47 -14.47
C ASP A 181 25.78 14.68 -13.67
N GLU A 182 25.24 13.59 -14.22
CA GLU A 182 24.37 12.64 -13.53
C GLU A 182 25.13 11.94 -12.38
N ALA A 183 26.39 11.56 -12.63
CA ALA A 183 27.25 10.99 -11.60
C ALA A 183 27.48 11.97 -10.45
N LYS A 184 27.80 13.24 -10.74
CA LYS A 184 27.96 14.30 -9.74
C LYS A 184 26.67 14.54 -8.96
N ARG A 185 25.53 14.63 -9.65
CA ARG A 185 24.21 14.79 -9.00
C ARG A 185 23.91 13.65 -8.03
N LEU A 186 24.17 12.40 -8.41
CA LEU A 186 23.94 11.25 -7.54
C LEU A 186 24.87 11.26 -6.31
N ILE A 187 26.14 11.63 -6.50
CA ILE A 187 27.10 11.80 -5.40
C ILE A 187 26.63 12.91 -4.46
N GLU A 188 26.22 14.07 -4.98
CA GLU A 188 25.71 15.19 -4.17
C GLU A 188 24.48 14.80 -3.34
N ILE A 189 23.58 13.98 -3.90
CA ILE A 189 22.44 13.43 -3.17
C ILE A 189 22.93 12.57 -1.99
N VAL A 190 23.86 11.65 -2.21
CA VAL A 190 24.36 10.76 -1.15
C VAL A 190 25.14 11.56 -0.08
N ASP A 191 25.93 12.54 -0.49
CA ASP A 191 26.76 13.32 0.42
C ASP A 191 25.94 14.26 1.30
N ASN A 192 24.92 14.90 0.74
CA ASN A 192 24.24 16.02 1.41
C ASN A 192 22.75 15.77 1.73
N ARG A 193 22.14 14.75 1.15
CA ARG A 193 20.67 14.56 1.14
C ARG A 193 20.27 13.09 1.32
N CYS A 194 21.09 12.28 1.99
CA CYS A 194 20.79 10.87 2.19
C CYS A 194 21.16 10.41 3.60
N ASP A 195 20.13 10.07 4.37
CA ASP A 195 20.25 9.49 5.73
C ASP A 195 19.67 8.06 5.78
N HIS A 196 18.73 7.75 4.88
CA HIS A 196 18.14 6.43 4.72
C HIS A 196 17.79 6.19 3.25
N ILE A 197 18.03 4.97 2.75
CA ILE A 197 17.63 4.57 1.40
C ILE A 197 16.51 3.55 1.52
N VAL A 198 15.42 3.77 0.77
CA VAL A 198 14.34 2.80 0.60
C VAL A 198 14.19 2.49 -0.89
N ALA A 199 14.43 1.25 -1.28
CA ALA A 199 14.08 0.78 -2.63
C ALA A 199 12.71 0.09 -2.58
N ILE A 200 11.80 0.44 -3.49
CA ILE A 200 10.49 -0.19 -3.61
C ILE A 200 10.16 -0.39 -5.08
N GLU A 201 9.97 -1.64 -5.47
CA GLU A 201 9.76 -2.02 -6.87
C GLU A 201 10.81 -1.35 -7.78
N ARG A 202 12.08 -1.55 -7.41
CA ARG A 202 13.23 -1.05 -8.15
C ARG A 202 13.99 -2.25 -8.71
N PRO A 203 14.21 -2.35 -10.03
CA PRO A 203 15.03 -3.41 -10.61
C PRO A 203 16.41 -3.52 -9.94
N GLY A 204 16.81 -4.75 -9.63
CA GLY A 204 18.14 -5.07 -9.11
C GLY A 204 18.96 -5.85 -10.12
N ARG A 205 20.25 -5.51 -10.23
CA ARG A 205 21.16 -6.21 -11.15
C ARG A 205 21.26 -7.69 -10.79
N ALA A 206 21.17 -8.54 -11.80
CA ALA A 206 21.47 -9.97 -11.71
C ALA A 206 22.99 -10.19 -11.73
N LYS A 207 23.41 -11.46 -11.65
CA LYS A 207 24.82 -11.85 -11.55
C LYS A 207 25.67 -11.43 -12.77
N ASP A 208 25.04 -11.27 -13.93
CA ASP A 208 25.69 -10.80 -15.16
C ASP A 208 25.76 -9.26 -15.27
N GLY A 209 25.19 -8.55 -14.30
CA GLY A 209 25.17 -7.08 -14.25
C GLY A 209 23.94 -6.44 -14.90
N SER A 210 23.10 -7.20 -15.60
CA SER A 210 21.88 -6.70 -16.25
C SER A 210 20.67 -6.75 -15.31
N CYS A 211 19.65 -5.97 -15.62
CA CYS A 211 18.34 -5.98 -14.94
C CYS A 211 17.28 -6.58 -15.85
N TYR A 212 16.43 -7.46 -15.30
CA TYR A 212 15.47 -8.24 -16.08
C TYR A 212 14.05 -8.10 -15.56
N THR A 213 13.06 -8.12 -16.45
CA THR A 213 11.67 -8.44 -16.08
C THR A 213 11.58 -9.88 -15.56
N MET A 214 10.48 -10.24 -14.89
CA MET A 214 10.23 -11.62 -14.47
C MET A 214 10.21 -12.64 -15.63
N ARG A 215 10.04 -12.16 -16.87
CA ARG A 215 10.10 -12.99 -18.10
C ARG A 215 11.51 -13.05 -18.71
N GLY A 216 12.52 -12.54 -18.01
CA GLY A 216 13.91 -12.59 -18.45
C GLY A 216 14.24 -11.66 -19.61
N ILE A 217 13.47 -10.59 -19.80
CA ILE A 217 13.75 -9.58 -20.83
C ILE A 217 14.56 -8.45 -20.21
N SER A 218 15.66 -8.06 -20.83
CA SER A 218 16.53 -6.99 -20.31
C SER A 218 15.83 -5.64 -20.40
N MET A 219 15.99 -4.84 -19.35
CA MET A 219 15.49 -3.47 -19.24
C MET A 219 16.62 -2.43 -19.27
N ASP A 220 17.87 -2.83 -19.48
CA ASP A 220 19.06 -1.98 -19.27
C ASP A 220 18.99 -0.65 -20.06
N HIS A 221 18.41 -0.68 -21.26
CA HIS A 221 18.23 0.48 -22.13
C HIS A 221 17.24 1.54 -21.58
N LEU A 222 16.48 1.23 -20.52
CA LEU A 222 15.51 2.12 -19.88
C LEU A 222 15.98 2.58 -18.50
N LEU A 223 16.98 1.94 -17.92
CA LEU A 223 17.31 2.10 -16.51
C LEU A 223 18.46 3.07 -16.30
N ALA A 224 18.22 4.03 -15.42
CA ALA A 224 19.27 4.78 -14.77
C ALA A 224 20.00 3.84 -13.79
N PRO A 225 21.34 3.88 -13.69
CA PRO A 225 22.13 3.10 -12.74
C PRO A 225 22.02 3.62 -11.29
N LEU A 226 20.78 3.78 -10.80
CA LEU A 226 20.46 4.34 -9.49
C LEU A 226 20.89 3.45 -8.32
N ASP A 227 21.11 2.15 -8.55
CA ASP A 227 21.61 1.25 -7.51
C ASP A 227 23.06 1.60 -7.07
N LYS A 228 23.79 2.39 -7.87
CA LYS A 228 25.05 3.04 -7.48
C LYS A 228 24.92 3.86 -6.20
N VAL A 229 23.73 4.35 -5.85
CA VAL A 229 23.48 5.06 -4.57
C VAL A 229 23.86 4.20 -3.36
N ILE A 230 23.71 2.87 -3.45
CA ILE A 230 24.05 1.94 -2.37
C ILE A 230 25.58 1.84 -2.22
N ASP A 231 26.29 1.73 -3.34
CA ASP A 231 27.74 1.64 -3.35
C ASP A 231 28.36 2.95 -2.83
N LEU A 232 27.82 4.09 -3.26
CA LEU A 232 28.20 5.42 -2.76
C LEU A 232 27.93 5.56 -1.26
N ALA A 233 26.76 5.13 -0.78
CA ALA A 233 26.41 5.17 0.64
C ALA A 233 27.36 4.32 1.49
N LYS A 234 27.78 3.15 1.01
CA LYS A 234 28.80 2.31 1.65
C LYS A 234 30.18 2.95 1.64
N GLN A 235 30.59 3.55 0.52
CA GLN A 235 31.89 4.22 0.39
C GLN A 235 32.01 5.42 1.33
N LYS A 236 30.91 6.12 1.60
CA LYS A 236 30.84 7.22 2.56
C LYS A 236 31.06 6.77 4.00
N ASP A 237 30.86 5.49 4.31
CA ASP A 237 30.88 4.91 5.66
C ASP A 237 30.04 5.71 6.68
N ALA A 238 28.91 6.24 6.21
CA ALA A 238 28.02 7.11 7.01
C ALA A 238 26.98 6.33 7.83
N GLY A 239 27.00 4.99 7.79
CA GLY A 239 25.98 4.16 8.44
C GLY A 239 24.57 4.32 7.85
N ILE A 240 24.46 4.73 6.58
CA ILE A 240 23.18 4.83 5.87
C ILE A 240 22.60 3.42 5.71
N VAL A 241 21.41 3.22 6.28
CA VAL A 241 20.69 1.95 6.20
C VAL A 241 19.93 1.87 4.89
N VAL A 242 19.92 0.69 4.27
CA VAL A 242 19.16 0.37 3.06
C VAL A 242 17.99 -0.56 3.42
N THR A 243 16.77 -0.06 3.30
CA THR A 243 15.55 -0.87 3.29
C THR A 243 15.17 -1.17 1.84
N ALA A 244 14.72 -2.37 1.55
CA ALA A 244 14.21 -2.74 0.23
C ALA A 244 12.87 -3.48 0.33
N ILE A 245 12.04 -3.29 -0.69
CA ILE A 245 10.70 -3.87 -0.82
C ILE A 245 10.57 -4.46 -2.24
N GLY A 246 10.11 -5.71 -2.33
CA GLY A 246 9.90 -6.43 -3.59
C GLY A 246 8.96 -7.62 -3.45
N ASP A 247 8.54 -8.20 -4.58
CA ASP A 247 7.60 -9.33 -4.68
C ASP A 247 7.93 -10.36 -5.79
N GLY A 248 9.03 -10.19 -6.52
CA GLY A 248 9.40 -11.03 -7.66
C GLY A 248 10.73 -11.77 -7.49
N GLY A 249 11.69 -11.16 -6.80
CA GLY A 249 13.05 -11.66 -6.62
C GLY A 249 14.10 -10.99 -7.53
N ASN A 250 13.65 -10.22 -8.52
CA ASN A 250 14.49 -9.45 -9.46
C ASN A 250 14.67 -7.98 -9.03
N GLU A 251 14.12 -7.60 -7.88
CA GLU A 251 14.22 -6.26 -7.33
C GLU A 251 15.50 -6.09 -6.49
N LEU A 252 15.91 -4.83 -6.35
CA LEU A 252 16.96 -4.42 -5.44
C LEU A 252 16.65 -4.91 -4.03
N GLY A 253 17.64 -5.46 -3.34
CA GLY A 253 17.51 -6.02 -1.98
C GLY A 253 17.23 -7.51 -1.94
N MET A 254 16.66 -8.09 -3.01
CA MET A 254 16.38 -9.53 -3.09
C MET A 254 17.63 -10.41 -3.08
N GLY A 255 18.82 -9.85 -3.32
CA GLY A 255 20.09 -10.54 -3.11
C GLY A 255 20.31 -11.00 -1.67
N LYS A 256 19.54 -10.47 -0.70
CA LYS A 256 19.52 -10.96 0.68
C LYS A 256 18.96 -12.38 0.84
N VAL A 257 18.07 -12.79 -0.05
CA VAL A 257 17.41 -14.11 -0.08
C VAL A 257 17.69 -14.85 -1.39
N TYR A 258 18.87 -14.57 -1.96
CA TYR A 258 19.30 -15.08 -3.27
C TYR A 258 19.22 -16.61 -3.36
N SER A 259 19.65 -17.31 -2.31
CA SER A 259 19.69 -18.78 -2.32
C SER A 259 18.29 -19.38 -2.20
N GLU A 260 17.42 -18.75 -1.43
CA GLU A 260 16.01 -19.12 -1.26
C GLU A 260 15.24 -18.90 -2.56
N ILE A 261 15.49 -17.80 -3.27
CA ILE A 261 14.91 -17.52 -4.59
C ILE A 261 15.33 -18.59 -5.60
N LEU A 262 16.63 -18.89 -5.69
CA LEU A 262 17.14 -19.94 -6.59
C LEU A 262 16.60 -21.34 -6.26
N ALA A 263 16.25 -21.60 -5.00
CA ALA A 263 15.69 -22.88 -4.57
C ALA A 263 14.17 -22.98 -4.79
N SER A 264 13.47 -21.85 -5.00
CA SER A 264 12.03 -21.84 -5.19
C SER A 264 11.64 -22.43 -6.54
N LYS A 265 10.55 -23.21 -6.54
CA LYS A 265 9.94 -23.76 -7.77
C LYS A 265 8.82 -22.91 -8.33
N LYS A 266 8.43 -21.85 -7.62
CA LYS A 266 7.31 -20.96 -7.98
C LYS A 266 7.79 -19.64 -8.56
N ILE A 267 8.92 -19.13 -8.08
CA ILE A 267 9.52 -17.91 -8.62
C ILE A 267 9.99 -18.18 -10.05
N LEU A 268 9.65 -17.25 -10.96
CA LEU A 268 9.88 -17.42 -12.39
C LEU A 268 11.32 -17.04 -12.77
N MET A 269 11.98 -17.90 -13.56
CA MET A 269 13.33 -17.70 -14.11
C MET A 269 14.38 -17.22 -13.08
N PRO A 270 14.44 -17.81 -11.87
CA PRO A 270 15.29 -17.29 -10.81
C PRO A 270 16.77 -17.34 -11.19
N GLU A 271 17.24 -18.29 -11.99
CA GLU A 271 18.64 -18.40 -12.40
C GLU A 271 19.12 -17.23 -13.26
N LYS A 272 18.18 -16.56 -13.96
CA LYS A 272 18.47 -15.43 -14.83
C LYS A 272 18.17 -14.10 -14.15
N CYS A 273 17.01 -14.00 -13.52
CA CYS A 273 16.44 -12.71 -13.13
C CYS A 273 16.77 -12.31 -11.69
N VAL A 274 17.19 -13.23 -10.82
CA VAL A 274 17.40 -12.92 -9.41
C VAL A 274 18.45 -11.82 -9.23
N SER A 275 18.08 -10.81 -8.45
CA SER A 275 18.97 -9.70 -8.10
C SER A 275 20.06 -10.17 -7.15
N VAL A 276 21.31 -9.72 -7.36
CA VAL A 276 22.43 -9.94 -6.44
C VAL A 276 22.59 -8.80 -5.43
N ILE A 277 21.84 -7.71 -5.59
CA ILE A 277 21.96 -6.54 -4.71
C ILE A 277 21.23 -6.82 -3.40
N SER A 278 21.96 -6.76 -2.28
CA SER A 278 21.42 -6.99 -0.93
C SER A 278 21.11 -5.66 -0.21
N CYS A 279 20.47 -5.76 0.95
CA CYS A 279 20.04 -4.63 1.79
C CYS A 279 20.12 -4.96 3.29
N ASP A 280 19.97 -3.95 4.16
CA ASP A 280 19.94 -4.13 5.61
C ASP A 280 18.60 -4.67 6.11
N HIS A 281 17.50 -4.19 5.53
CA HIS A 281 16.14 -4.65 5.85
C HIS A 281 15.39 -4.97 4.57
N LEU A 282 14.95 -6.22 4.42
CA LEU A 282 14.16 -6.68 3.27
C LEU A 282 12.71 -6.89 3.72
N ILE A 283 11.78 -6.22 3.05
CA ILE A 283 10.34 -6.44 3.19
C ILE A 283 9.89 -7.18 1.93
N VAL A 284 9.47 -8.43 2.09
CA VAL A 284 8.83 -9.17 1.00
C VAL A 284 7.32 -9.05 1.18
N SER A 285 6.63 -8.62 0.13
CA SER A 285 5.18 -8.47 0.10
C SER A 285 4.58 -9.16 -1.12
N SER A 286 3.27 -9.37 -1.12
CA SER A 286 2.56 -9.96 -2.26
C SER A 286 2.47 -9.00 -3.45
N VAL A 287 2.57 -7.70 -3.16
CA VAL A 287 2.62 -6.54 -4.07
C VAL A 287 3.50 -5.51 -3.36
N SER A 288 4.50 -4.95 -4.03
CA SER A 288 5.44 -3.99 -3.43
C SER A 288 4.76 -2.77 -2.83
N ASN A 289 3.71 -2.24 -3.45
CA ASN A 289 2.89 -1.16 -2.92
C ASN A 289 2.40 -1.46 -1.50
N TRP A 290 1.99 -2.69 -1.22
CA TRP A 290 1.51 -3.09 0.11
C TRP A 290 2.64 -3.11 1.13
N GLY A 291 3.85 -3.49 0.73
CA GLY A 291 5.05 -3.32 1.55
C GLY A 291 5.31 -1.85 1.89
N GLY A 292 5.09 -0.94 0.94
CA GLY A 292 5.12 0.51 1.17
C GLY A 292 4.07 0.98 2.17
N PHE A 293 2.82 0.48 2.05
CA PHE A 293 1.72 0.78 2.98
C PHE A 293 2.08 0.31 4.40
N ALA A 294 2.59 -0.90 4.50
CA ALA A 294 3.02 -1.50 5.75
C ALA A 294 4.16 -0.70 6.39
N LEU A 295 5.20 -0.33 5.65
CA LEU A 295 6.32 0.46 6.18
C LEU A 295 5.84 1.81 6.70
N ALA A 296 4.96 2.48 5.95
CA ALA A 296 4.36 3.75 6.34
C ALA A 296 3.55 3.64 7.63
N ALA A 297 2.65 2.65 7.73
CA ALA A 297 1.86 2.40 8.94
C ALA A 297 2.73 1.96 10.12
N GLY A 298 3.66 1.04 9.90
CA GLY A 298 4.54 0.51 10.92
C GLY A 298 5.40 1.61 11.56
N ALA A 299 5.94 2.53 10.75
CA ALA A 299 6.69 3.67 11.26
C ALA A 299 5.78 4.61 12.09
N GLY A 300 4.54 4.82 11.67
CA GLY A 300 3.53 5.58 12.43
C GLY A 300 3.19 4.93 13.78
N VAL A 301 3.01 3.61 13.81
CA VAL A 301 2.83 2.84 15.05
C VAL A 301 4.04 3.03 15.96
N VAL A 302 5.25 2.78 15.48
CA VAL A 302 6.47 2.94 16.29
C VAL A 302 6.58 4.37 16.84
N ARG A 303 6.39 5.39 15.98
CA ARG A 303 6.47 6.79 16.40
C ARG A 303 5.48 7.10 17.52
N TYR A 304 4.22 6.67 17.40
CA TYR A 304 3.23 6.88 18.46
C TYR A 304 3.66 6.25 19.78
N PHE A 305 4.23 5.04 19.76
CA PHE A 305 4.66 4.39 21.00
C PHE A 305 5.94 4.95 21.60
N ASP A 306 6.86 5.44 20.76
CA ASP A 306 8.10 6.07 21.20
C ASP A 306 7.85 7.47 21.80
N THR A 307 6.93 8.27 21.25
CA THR A 307 6.74 9.67 21.67
C THR A 307 5.41 9.99 22.33
N LYS A 308 4.39 9.14 22.15
CA LYS A 308 2.98 9.40 22.53
C LYS A 308 2.38 10.66 21.90
N GLU A 309 3.01 11.20 20.86
CA GLU A 309 2.51 12.33 20.08
C GLU A 309 1.39 11.91 19.12
N GLY A 310 0.55 12.85 18.70
CA GLY A 310 -0.51 12.59 17.72
C GLY A 310 -1.81 12.05 18.32
N GLY A 311 -1.94 11.98 19.65
CA GLY A 311 -3.19 11.69 20.36
C GLY A 311 -3.51 10.19 20.46
N SER A 312 -3.54 9.47 19.34
CA SER A 312 -3.73 8.01 19.30
C SER A 312 -2.89 7.37 18.21
N CYS A 313 -2.65 6.05 18.32
CA CYS A 313 -1.98 5.26 17.28
C CYS A 313 -2.68 5.43 15.93
N LYS A 314 -4.01 5.27 15.91
CA LYS A 314 -4.86 5.53 14.74
C LYS A 314 -4.61 6.89 14.10
N ALA A 315 -4.57 7.95 14.90
CA ALA A 315 -4.38 9.31 14.40
C ALA A 315 -2.96 9.54 13.86
N MET A 316 -1.93 8.94 14.48
CA MET A 316 -0.56 8.99 13.95
C MET A 316 -0.44 8.22 12.64
N VAL A 317 -1.01 7.01 12.55
CA VAL A 317 -1.01 6.20 11.33
C VAL A 317 -1.77 6.89 10.20
N ALA A 318 -2.92 7.53 10.48
CA ALA A 318 -3.66 8.29 9.46
C ALA A 318 -2.88 9.49 8.87
N LYS A 319 -1.90 10.03 9.62
CA LYS A 319 -0.96 11.02 9.07
C LYS A 319 0.09 10.36 8.16
N CYS A 320 0.58 9.18 8.55
CA CYS A 320 1.67 8.50 7.87
C CYS A 320 1.25 7.71 6.62
N LEU A 321 0.05 7.12 6.62
CA LEU A 321 -0.47 6.23 5.59
C LEU A 321 -1.68 6.88 4.89
N GLN A 322 -1.77 6.73 3.57
CA GLN A 322 -2.92 7.24 2.81
C GLN A 322 -4.24 6.52 3.15
N SER A 323 -5.34 7.23 2.93
CA SER A 323 -6.69 6.67 2.93
C SER A 323 -6.97 5.89 1.64
N LEU A 324 -8.05 5.10 1.65
CA LEU A 324 -8.54 4.36 0.48
C LEU A 324 -8.88 5.28 -0.70
N GLU A 325 -9.42 6.48 -0.40
CA GLU A 325 -9.74 7.49 -1.42
C GLU A 325 -8.46 8.05 -2.06
N GLU A 326 -7.46 8.38 -1.24
CA GLU A 326 -6.16 8.85 -1.72
C GLU A 326 -5.43 7.78 -2.54
N GLU A 327 -5.45 6.52 -2.11
CA GLU A 327 -4.89 5.40 -2.87
C GLU A 327 -5.53 5.27 -4.25
N THR A 328 -6.87 5.35 -4.30
CA THR A 328 -7.62 5.31 -5.56
C THR A 328 -7.22 6.48 -6.47
N LYS A 329 -7.05 7.69 -5.92
CA LYS A 329 -6.64 8.88 -6.69
C LYS A 329 -5.21 8.74 -7.21
N ILE A 330 -4.28 8.30 -6.38
CA ILE A 330 -2.86 8.11 -6.74
C ILE A 330 -2.76 7.10 -7.88
N LEU A 331 -3.33 5.90 -7.73
CA LEU A 331 -3.27 4.87 -8.77
C LEU A 331 -3.91 5.36 -10.08
N ASN A 332 -5.11 5.94 -10.01
CA ASN A 332 -5.78 6.44 -11.21
C ASN A 332 -5.01 7.57 -11.90
N SER A 333 -4.30 8.41 -11.14
CA SER A 333 -3.44 9.45 -11.71
C SER A 333 -2.23 8.85 -12.43
N CYS A 334 -1.58 7.84 -11.84
CA CYS A 334 -0.50 7.09 -12.49
C CYS A 334 -0.99 6.46 -13.80
N VAL A 335 -2.12 5.74 -13.76
CA VAL A 335 -2.72 5.11 -14.96
C VAL A 335 -3.09 6.15 -16.02
N SER A 336 -3.60 7.32 -15.62
CA SER A 336 -3.91 8.42 -16.54
C SER A 336 -2.67 9.01 -17.23
N ALA A 337 -1.49 8.88 -16.61
CA ALA A 337 -0.20 9.23 -17.21
C ALA A 337 0.39 8.10 -18.08
N GLY A 338 -0.34 7.01 -18.28
CA GLY A 338 0.06 5.90 -19.14
C GLY A 338 0.71 4.73 -18.41
N CYS A 339 0.74 4.74 -17.08
CA CYS A 339 1.15 3.63 -16.24
C CYS A 339 0.25 2.39 -16.45
N ARG A 340 0.83 1.19 -16.33
CA ARG A 340 0.21 -0.06 -16.78
C ARG A 340 0.26 -1.14 -15.72
N ASP A 341 -0.65 -2.09 -15.79
CA ASP A 341 -0.47 -3.31 -15.01
C ASP A 341 0.75 -4.10 -15.52
N GLY A 342 1.67 -4.46 -14.63
CA GLY A 342 2.90 -5.16 -15.00
C GLY A 342 2.69 -6.58 -15.55
N VAL A 343 1.52 -7.18 -15.31
CA VAL A 343 1.17 -8.52 -15.77
C VAL A 343 0.41 -8.46 -17.09
N SER A 344 -0.62 -7.61 -17.20
CA SER A 344 -1.47 -7.51 -18.40
C SER A 344 -0.89 -6.59 -19.48
N GLY A 345 -0.13 -5.56 -19.07
CA GLY A 345 0.41 -4.51 -19.96
C GLY A 345 -0.63 -3.46 -20.38
N GLU A 346 -1.82 -3.49 -19.80
CA GLU A 346 -2.92 -2.59 -20.12
C GLU A 346 -3.00 -1.40 -19.15
N MET A 347 -3.61 -0.28 -19.59
CA MET A 347 -3.87 0.89 -18.74
C MET A 347 -5.18 0.70 -17.98
N GLU A 348 -5.09 -0.05 -16.89
CA GLU A 348 -6.23 -0.38 -16.03
C GLU A 348 -5.88 -0.16 -14.56
N SER A 349 -6.90 0.11 -13.73
CA SER A 349 -6.75 0.27 -12.28
C SER A 349 -6.57 -1.09 -11.61
N THR A 350 -5.50 -1.77 -11.98
CA THR A 350 -5.04 -3.03 -11.40
C THR A 350 -3.56 -2.89 -11.05
N VAL A 351 -3.13 -3.71 -10.10
CA VAL A 351 -1.73 -3.82 -9.70
C VAL A 351 -1.40 -5.30 -9.70
N ASP A 352 -0.35 -5.69 -10.42
CA ASP A 352 0.11 -7.07 -10.45
C ASP A 352 -0.93 -8.11 -10.95
N GLY A 353 -1.81 -7.68 -11.86
CA GLY A 353 -2.91 -8.47 -12.39
C GLY A 353 -4.10 -8.57 -11.42
N MET A 354 -4.06 -7.88 -10.29
CA MET A 354 -5.13 -7.86 -9.28
C MET A 354 -5.93 -6.56 -9.35
N PRO A 355 -7.28 -6.62 -9.26
CA PRO A 355 -8.10 -5.42 -9.21
C PRO A 355 -7.70 -4.48 -8.07
N LEU A 356 -7.80 -3.16 -8.27
CA LEU A 356 -7.57 -2.14 -7.23
C LEU A 356 -8.28 -2.49 -5.90
N LYS A 357 -9.47 -3.12 -5.95
CA LYS A 357 -10.19 -3.56 -4.75
C LYS A 357 -9.33 -4.42 -3.83
N THR A 358 -8.49 -5.30 -4.36
CA THR A 358 -7.58 -6.15 -3.57
C THR A 358 -6.58 -5.31 -2.78
N SER A 359 -5.95 -4.31 -3.43
CA SER A 359 -5.06 -3.36 -2.76
C SER A 359 -5.78 -2.52 -1.71
N LEU A 360 -7.01 -2.09 -1.99
CA LEU A 360 -7.83 -1.34 -1.02
C LEU A 360 -8.22 -2.20 0.19
N ASP A 361 -8.51 -3.49 0.01
CA ASP A 361 -8.81 -4.42 1.10
C ASP A 361 -7.57 -4.66 1.97
N CYS A 362 -6.38 -4.76 1.37
CA CYS A 362 -5.12 -4.79 2.11
C CYS A 362 -4.91 -3.51 2.93
N LEU A 363 -5.12 -2.35 2.31
CA LEU A 363 -4.95 -1.05 2.96
C LEU A 363 -5.94 -0.85 4.12
N GLU A 364 -7.20 -1.25 3.92
CA GLU A 364 -8.24 -1.21 4.96
C GLU A 364 -7.87 -2.10 6.15
N GLU A 365 -7.43 -3.34 5.91
CA GLU A 365 -7.00 -4.25 6.98
C GLU A 365 -5.80 -3.68 7.78
N ILE A 366 -4.84 -3.04 7.10
CA ILE A 366 -3.71 -2.36 7.78
C ILE A 366 -4.22 -1.22 8.68
N HIS A 367 -5.16 -0.40 8.20
CA HIS A 367 -5.77 0.65 9.02
C HIS A 367 -6.50 0.05 10.22
N GLU A 368 -7.32 -0.99 10.02
CA GLU A 368 -8.06 -1.68 11.09
C GLU A 368 -7.12 -2.25 12.17
N ILE A 369 -6.01 -2.89 11.77
CA ILE A 369 -5.00 -3.39 12.71
C ILE A 369 -4.46 -2.25 13.59
N CYS A 370 -4.32 -1.05 13.05
CA CYS A 370 -3.79 0.12 13.74
C CYS A 370 -4.82 0.86 14.61
N GLU A 371 -6.12 0.59 14.45
CA GLU A 371 -7.17 1.20 15.29
C GLU A 371 -7.18 0.63 16.71
N ASP A 372 -6.83 -0.64 16.86
CA ASP A 372 -6.98 -1.40 18.10
C ASP A 372 -5.67 -1.48 18.91
N VAL A 373 -4.75 -0.52 18.75
CA VAL A 373 -3.42 -0.55 19.39
C VAL A 373 -3.37 0.46 20.54
N GLU A 374 -3.19 0.00 21.79
CA GLU A 374 -3.05 0.86 23.00
C GLU A 374 -1.67 0.78 23.66
#